data_AF-A0A7S0VYH7-F1
#
_entry.id   AF-A0A7S0VYH7-F1
#
_cell.length_a   1.000
_cell.length_b   1.000
_cell.length_c   1.000
_cell.angle_alpha   90.00
_cell.angle_beta   90.00
_cell.angle_gamma   90.00
#
_symmetry.space_group_name_H-M   'P 1'
#
loop_
_entity.id
_entity.type
_entity.pdbx_description
1 polymer ?
#
loop_
_entity_poly.entity_id
_entity_poly.type
_entity_poly.pdbx_seq_one_letter_code
_entity_poly.pdbx_strand_id
1 'polypeptide(L)'
;GAAAWAWGVSGPGVTTVPAAGWEGPPLPALAVPAGFSSGHFVIDLAAGSALVPGASYTLTLSSAGGGFARRAFRVGMPPSGGACAASPTQGYALIDPFTVVCEGWGGDEMPLSYSVGVSRGGWDPATAMWTASHSSSSSSLYLQPGGFSVAARVTDSAGLSALSAVTVLSCREFGLDTNRSNYTYSVGEEEGRGLALAEAALQRQAALGRASAVAQVADAVLEGLS
;
A
#
# COMPACT_ATOMS: atom_id res chain seq x y z
N GLY A 1 49.37 -15.84 -4.20
CA GLY A 1 49.10 -14.53 -3.56
C GLY A 1 47.66 -14.17 -3.86
N ALA A 2 46.86 -13.86 -2.84
CA ALA A 2 45.50 -13.40 -3.06
C ALA A 2 45.56 -12.05 -3.78
N ALA A 3 44.83 -11.91 -4.90
CA ALA A 3 44.68 -10.63 -5.56
C ALA A 3 43.98 -9.67 -4.57
N ALA A 4 44.67 -8.62 -4.13
CA ALA A 4 44.08 -7.62 -3.27
C ALA A 4 43.20 -6.72 -4.16
N TRP A 5 41.89 -6.79 -3.96
CA TRP A 5 40.91 -5.93 -4.60
C TRP A 5 40.44 -4.90 -3.59
N ALA A 6 40.26 -3.66 -4.04
CA ALA A 6 39.64 -2.59 -3.27
C ALA A 6 38.43 -2.07 -4.04
N TRP A 7 37.43 -1.54 -3.34
CA TRP A 7 36.24 -0.99 -3.98
C TRP A 7 35.74 0.23 -3.22
N GLY A 8 34.92 1.04 -3.86
CA GLY A 8 34.26 2.17 -3.23
C GLY A 8 33.05 2.65 -4.03
N VAL A 9 32.12 3.30 -3.34
CA VAL A 9 31.01 4.06 -3.93
C VAL A 9 31.27 5.55 -3.71
N SER A 10 31.02 6.36 -4.72
CA SER A 10 31.02 7.81 -4.60
C SER A 10 29.70 8.40 -5.08
N GLY A 11 29.26 9.48 -4.43
CA GLY A 11 28.02 10.18 -4.74
C GLY A 11 27.54 11.06 -3.57
N PRO A 12 26.39 11.74 -3.72
CA PRO A 12 25.84 12.59 -2.67
C PRO A 12 25.61 11.84 -1.35
N GLY A 13 25.96 12.44 -0.21
CA GLY A 13 25.73 11.86 1.11
C GLY A 13 26.67 10.72 1.52
N VAL A 14 27.58 10.28 0.65
CA VAL A 14 28.59 9.26 0.98
C VAL A 14 29.80 9.93 1.62
N THR A 15 29.95 9.80 2.94
CA THR A 15 31.17 10.24 3.65
C THR A 15 32.25 9.17 3.58
N THR A 16 33.44 9.54 3.15
CA THR A 16 34.61 8.66 3.21
C THR A 16 35.18 8.60 4.62
N VAL A 17 35.27 7.41 5.22
CA VAL A 17 36.05 7.21 6.47
C VAL A 17 37.23 6.32 6.09
N PRO A 18 38.47 6.73 6.38
CA PRO A 18 39.63 5.92 6.06
C PRO A 18 39.52 4.55 6.75
N ALA A 19 39.56 3.47 5.95
CA ALA A 19 39.63 2.12 6.48
C ALA A 19 40.91 1.98 7.31
N ALA A 20 40.78 1.73 8.60
CA ALA A 20 41.93 1.55 9.49
C ALA A 20 42.78 0.36 8.99
N GLY A 21 44.04 0.62 8.63
CA GLY A 21 44.99 -0.38 8.14
C GLY A 21 45.18 -0.47 6.62
N TRP A 22 44.64 0.47 5.83
CA TRP A 22 44.82 0.54 4.37
C TRP A 22 45.76 1.69 3.96
N GLU A 23 46.82 1.40 3.21
CA GLU A 23 47.78 2.41 2.67
C GLU A 23 47.40 2.98 1.29
N GLY A 24 46.21 2.65 0.76
CA GLY A 24 45.70 3.25 -0.48
C GLY A 24 44.81 4.48 -0.24
N PRO A 25 44.28 5.11 -1.30
CA PRO A 25 43.37 6.24 -1.16
C PRO A 25 42.16 5.85 -0.28
N PRO A 26 41.63 6.79 0.53
CA PRO A 26 40.60 6.51 1.53
C PRO A 26 39.40 5.83 0.88
N LEU A 27 39.07 4.63 1.35
CA LEU A 27 37.84 3.95 0.97
C LEU A 27 36.65 4.65 1.63
N PRO A 28 35.46 4.62 1.04
CA PRO A 28 34.28 5.10 1.73
C PRO A 28 34.02 4.26 2.99
N ALA A 29 33.45 4.88 4.04
CA ALA A 29 33.14 4.27 5.35
C ALA A 29 32.15 3.09 5.31
N LEU A 30 31.79 2.68 4.11
CA LEU A 30 30.52 2.11 3.75
C LEU A 30 30.81 0.77 3.10
N ALA A 31 30.44 -0.26 3.84
CA ALA A 31 30.46 -1.69 3.55
C ALA A 31 31.78 -2.47 3.66
N VAL A 32 31.63 -3.65 4.24
CA VAL A 32 32.47 -4.80 3.97
C VAL A 32 31.84 -5.49 2.75
N PRO A 33 32.59 -5.78 1.68
CA PRO A 33 32.05 -6.53 0.55
C PRO A 33 31.79 -7.97 1.03
N ALA A 34 30.53 -8.34 1.23
CA ALA A 34 30.16 -9.71 1.59
C ALA A 34 30.32 -10.71 0.42
N GLY A 35 30.59 -10.23 -0.79
CA GLY A 35 30.67 -11.01 -2.02
C GLY A 35 32.08 -11.20 -2.57
N PHE A 36 32.94 -11.94 -1.88
CA PHE A 36 34.12 -12.55 -2.51
C PHE A 36 33.91 -14.05 -2.85
N SER A 37 32.81 -14.65 -2.39
CA SER A 37 32.45 -16.06 -2.61
C SER A 37 31.10 -16.27 -3.30
N SER A 38 30.36 -15.21 -3.65
CA SER A 38 29.08 -15.27 -4.34
C SER A 38 29.16 -14.65 -5.73
N GLY A 39 28.29 -15.06 -6.65
CA GLY A 39 28.13 -14.40 -7.96
C GLY A 39 27.47 -13.02 -7.88
N HIS A 40 27.20 -12.52 -6.66
CA HIS A 40 26.48 -11.27 -6.41
C HIS A 40 27.35 -10.29 -5.62
N PHE A 41 27.50 -9.09 -6.14
CA PHE A 41 28.14 -7.99 -5.41
C PHE A 41 27.11 -7.31 -4.50
N VAL A 42 27.29 -7.45 -3.18
CA VAL A 42 26.40 -6.88 -2.16
C VAL A 42 27.08 -5.69 -1.49
N ILE A 43 26.33 -4.59 -1.35
CA ILE A 43 26.76 -3.36 -0.67
C ILE A 43 25.98 -3.23 0.63
N ASP A 44 26.62 -3.53 1.76
CA ASP A 44 26.06 -3.32 3.09
C ASP A 44 26.38 -1.91 3.59
N LEU A 45 25.43 -0.99 3.47
CA LEU A 45 25.63 0.37 3.99
C LEU A 45 25.77 0.32 5.53
N ALA A 46 26.72 1.08 6.07
CA ALA A 46 26.91 1.22 7.51
C ALA A 46 25.63 1.77 8.16
N ALA A 47 25.39 1.39 9.42
CA ALA A 47 24.24 1.87 10.17
C ALA A 47 24.18 3.40 10.17
N GLY A 48 23.03 3.97 9.78
CA GLY A 48 22.82 5.42 9.66
C GLY A 48 23.23 6.03 8.32
N SER A 49 23.75 5.23 7.37
CA SER A 49 24.01 5.67 6.00
C SER A 49 22.95 5.12 5.04
N ALA A 50 22.42 5.98 4.18
CA ALA A 50 21.44 5.60 3.17
C ALA A 50 21.81 6.25 1.83
N LEU A 51 21.60 5.51 0.74
CA LEU A 51 21.67 6.12 -0.59
C LEU A 51 20.45 7.03 -0.77
N VAL A 52 20.70 8.27 -1.17
CA VAL A 52 19.65 9.26 -1.44
C VAL A 52 18.84 8.83 -2.69
N PRO A 53 17.50 8.68 -2.58
CA PRO A 53 16.65 8.40 -3.74
C PRO A 53 16.79 9.45 -4.85
N GLY A 54 16.78 9.00 -6.10
CA GLY A 54 16.96 9.84 -7.28
C GLY A 54 18.40 10.27 -7.57
N ALA A 55 19.35 10.04 -6.65
CA ALA A 55 20.75 10.40 -6.84
C ALA A 55 21.53 9.35 -7.63
N SER A 56 22.54 9.82 -8.37
CA SER A 56 23.46 8.98 -9.13
C SER A 56 24.75 8.73 -8.37
N TYR A 57 25.23 7.49 -8.43
CA TYR A 57 26.42 7.01 -7.76
C TYR A 57 27.33 6.32 -8.75
N THR A 58 28.62 6.27 -8.42
CA THR A 58 29.61 5.48 -9.16
C THR A 58 30.24 4.45 -8.24
N LEU A 59 30.06 3.18 -8.59
CA LEU A 59 30.81 2.08 -8.00
C LEU A 59 32.16 1.98 -8.72
N THR A 60 33.25 1.90 -7.96
CA THR A 60 34.59 1.64 -8.47
C THR A 60 35.14 0.37 -7.82
N LEU A 61 35.70 -0.52 -8.64
CA LEU A 61 36.48 -1.68 -8.21
C LEU A 61 37.90 -1.49 -8.76
N SER A 62 38.92 -1.66 -7.93
CA SER A 62 40.33 -1.52 -8.28
C SER A 62 41.12 -2.74 -7.85
N SER A 63 42.10 -3.16 -8.66
CA SER A 63 43.05 -4.22 -8.33
C SER A 63 44.36 -3.63 -7.84
N ALA A 64 45.08 -4.37 -6.99
CA ALA A 64 46.43 -4.02 -6.58
C ALA A 64 47.43 -3.89 -7.75
N GLY A 65 47.14 -4.53 -8.89
CA GLY A 65 47.94 -4.43 -10.12
C GLY A 65 47.66 -3.19 -10.97
N GLY A 66 46.83 -2.25 -10.50
CA GLY A 66 46.54 -0.98 -11.17
C GLY A 66 45.36 -1.00 -12.15
N GLY A 67 44.65 -2.13 -12.28
CA GLY A 67 43.42 -2.21 -13.07
C GLY A 67 42.22 -1.66 -12.28
N PHE A 68 41.24 -1.07 -12.96
CA PHE A 68 39.98 -0.69 -12.33
C PHE A 68 38.77 -0.88 -13.25
N ALA A 69 37.61 -1.08 -12.64
CA ALA A 69 36.30 -1.10 -13.28
C ALA A 69 35.39 -0.07 -12.59
N ARG A 70 34.55 0.61 -13.37
CA ARG A 70 33.58 1.56 -12.84
C ARG A 70 32.20 1.25 -13.39
N ARG A 71 31.19 1.43 -12.54
CA ARG A 71 29.79 1.31 -12.95
C ARG A 71 28.98 2.43 -12.31
N ALA A 72 28.39 3.27 -13.14
CA ALA A 72 27.42 4.25 -12.70
C ALA A 72 26.06 3.57 -12.48
N PHE A 73 25.33 3.99 -11.45
CA PHE A 73 23.95 3.61 -11.22
C PHE A 73 23.18 4.77 -10.58
N ARG A 74 21.87 4.78 -10.75
CA ARG A 74 20.97 5.75 -10.10
C ARG A 74 20.08 5.01 -9.13
N VAL A 75 19.89 5.59 -7.94
CA VAL A 75 18.91 5.09 -6.98
C VAL A 75 17.55 5.53 -7.48
N GLY A 76 16.64 4.59 -7.73
CA GLY A 76 15.31 4.96 -8.17
C GLY A 76 14.58 5.77 -7.10
N MET A 77 13.58 6.54 -7.54
CA MET A 77 12.74 7.35 -6.66
C MET A 77 11.35 6.70 -6.62
N PRO A 78 10.78 6.45 -5.42
CA PRO A 78 9.42 5.94 -5.36
C PRO A 78 8.45 6.93 -6.01
N PRO A 79 7.26 6.45 -6.45
CA PRO A 79 6.22 7.33 -6.96
C PRO A 79 5.96 8.49 -6.00
N SER A 80 5.72 9.70 -6.52
CA SER A 80 5.52 10.90 -5.71
C SER A 80 4.59 11.90 -6.39
N GLY A 81 4.29 13.00 -5.69
CA GLY A 81 3.47 14.12 -6.19
C GLY A 81 1.96 13.90 -6.15
N GLY A 82 1.50 12.66 -5.96
CA GLY A 82 0.08 12.33 -5.92
C GLY A 82 -0.52 12.29 -4.51
N ALA A 83 -1.84 12.10 -4.48
CA ALA A 83 -2.61 11.87 -3.28
C ALA A 83 -3.64 10.75 -3.53
N CYS A 84 -4.12 10.15 -2.45
CA CYS A 84 -5.27 9.25 -2.50
C CYS A 84 -6.28 9.68 -1.45
N ALA A 85 -7.57 9.60 -1.79
CA ALA A 85 -8.67 9.92 -0.89
C ALA A 85 -9.73 8.82 -0.98
N ALA A 86 -10.37 8.51 0.15
CA ALA A 86 -11.49 7.58 0.22
C ALA A 86 -12.80 8.35 0.43
N SER A 87 -13.84 7.98 -0.33
CA SER A 87 -15.17 8.57 -0.23
C SER A 87 -16.27 7.52 -0.45
N PRO A 88 -17.39 7.56 0.29
CA PRO A 88 -17.66 8.45 1.43
C PRO A 88 -16.80 8.06 2.65
N THR A 89 -16.65 8.93 3.65
CA THR A 89 -15.96 8.58 4.92
C THR A 89 -16.88 7.93 5.95
N GLN A 90 -18.19 7.96 5.71
CA GLN A 90 -19.21 7.32 6.52
C GLN A 90 -20.22 6.61 5.61
N GLY A 91 -20.71 5.45 6.03
CA GLY A 91 -21.70 4.69 5.28
C GLY A 91 -22.20 3.45 6.02
N TYR A 92 -23.01 2.63 5.35
CA TYR A 92 -23.59 1.40 5.87
C TYR A 92 -22.81 0.15 5.44
N ALA A 93 -22.65 -0.77 6.38
CA ALA A 93 -21.89 -1.99 6.20
C ALA A 93 -22.43 -2.87 5.07
N LEU A 94 -21.52 -3.32 4.20
CA LEU A 94 -21.78 -4.19 3.05
C LEU A 94 -22.74 -3.62 1.99
N ILE A 95 -23.17 -2.37 2.16
CA ILE A 95 -24.13 -1.69 1.31
C ILE A 95 -23.44 -0.56 0.56
N ASP A 96 -22.83 0.37 1.28
CA ASP A 96 -22.17 1.52 0.67
C ASP A 96 -20.74 1.14 0.22
N PRO A 97 -20.38 1.37 -1.05
CA PRO A 97 -19.02 1.22 -1.49
C PRO A 97 -18.17 2.40 -1.01
N PHE A 98 -17.06 2.09 -0.36
CA PHE A 98 -16.00 3.05 -0.03
C PHE A 98 -14.99 3.05 -1.17
N THR A 99 -14.98 4.10 -1.98
CA THR A 99 -14.11 4.21 -3.15
C THR A 99 -12.86 5.01 -2.80
N VAL A 100 -11.71 4.38 -2.95
CA VAL A 100 -10.39 5.02 -2.87
C VAL A 100 -9.97 5.42 -4.27
N VAL A 101 -9.68 6.71 -4.46
CA VAL A 101 -9.19 7.26 -5.73
C VAL A 101 -7.82 7.89 -5.50
N CYS A 102 -6.86 7.52 -6.33
CA CYS A 102 -5.50 8.04 -6.36
C CYS A 102 -5.29 8.89 -7.61
N GLU A 103 -4.77 10.10 -7.45
CA GLU A 103 -4.54 11.05 -8.54
C GLU A 103 -3.20 11.76 -8.39
N GLY A 104 -2.64 12.22 -9.50
CA GLY A 104 -1.42 13.03 -9.53
C GLY A 104 -0.12 12.26 -9.23
N TRP A 105 -0.17 10.93 -9.07
CA TRP A 105 1.04 10.13 -8.86
C TRP A 105 1.86 10.03 -10.14
N GLY A 106 3.15 10.33 -10.01
CA GLY A 106 4.13 10.19 -11.08
C GLY A 106 5.42 9.55 -10.57
N GLY A 107 6.24 9.07 -11.50
CA GLY A 107 7.52 8.45 -11.21
C GLY A 107 8.32 8.29 -12.51
N ASP A 108 9.62 8.07 -12.35
CA ASP A 108 10.52 7.83 -13.49
C ASP A 108 10.27 6.45 -14.11
N GLU A 109 9.75 5.51 -13.32
CA GLU A 109 9.48 4.14 -13.72
C GLU A 109 7.96 3.94 -13.84
N MET A 110 7.51 3.51 -15.02
CA MET A 110 6.10 3.31 -15.38
C MET A 110 5.90 1.90 -15.94
N PRO A 111 4.68 1.32 -15.92
CA PRO A 111 3.45 1.87 -15.35
C PRO A 111 3.37 1.77 -13.81
N LEU A 112 2.48 2.57 -13.22
CA LEU A 112 2.14 2.45 -11.80
C LEU A 112 1.12 1.34 -11.56
N SER A 113 1.20 0.74 -10.37
CA SER A 113 0.24 -0.20 -9.82
C SER A 113 -0.21 0.24 -8.43
N TYR A 114 -1.45 -0.05 -8.09
CA TYR A 114 -2.13 0.40 -6.88
C TYR A 114 -2.61 -0.79 -6.09
N SER A 115 -2.45 -0.74 -4.77
CA SER A 115 -3.14 -1.63 -3.83
C SER A 115 -3.65 -0.84 -2.65
N VAL A 116 -4.76 -1.29 -2.06
CA VAL A 116 -5.39 -0.61 -0.93
C VAL A 116 -5.25 -1.48 0.31
N GLY A 117 -4.72 -0.89 1.37
CA GLY A 117 -4.57 -1.49 2.68
C GLY A 117 -5.69 -1.03 3.60
N VAL A 118 -6.28 -1.96 4.34
CA VAL A 118 -7.34 -1.70 5.32
C VAL A 118 -6.93 -2.24 6.68
N SER A 119 -6.99 -1.41 7.71
CA SER A 119 -6.80 -1.78 9.12
C SER A 119 -8.04 -1.43 9.93
N ARG A 120 -8.36 -2.24 10.95
CA ARG A 120 -9.41 -1.90 11.93
C ARG A 120 -8.83 -1.00 13.02
N GLY A 121 -9.51 0.10 13.33
CA GLY A 121 -9.01 1.09 14.28
C GLY A 121 -7.86 1.91 13.69
N GLY A 122 -6.71 1.95 14.37
CA GLY A 122 -5.53 2.71 13.94
C GLY A 122 -4.86 2.15 12.67
N TRP A 123 -4.07 2.99 12.01
CA TRP A 123 -3.27 2.57 10.86
C TRP A 123 -1.99 1.86 11.32
N ASP A 124 -1.85 0.60 10.90
CA ASP A 124 -0.60 -0.15 11.00
C ASP A 124 -0.37 -0.89 9.67
N PRO A 125 0.67 -0.54 8.89
CA PRO A 125 0.93 -1.18 7.60
C PRO A 125 1.33 -2.66 7.73
N ALA A 126 1.81 -3.12 8.89
CA ALA A 126 2.21 -4.52 9.12
C ALA A 126 1.02 -5.45 9.31
N THR A 127 -0.10 -4.95 9.84
CA THR A 127 -1.33 -5.71 10.06
C THR A 127 -2.44 -5.39 9.06
N ALA A 128 -2.23 -4.38 8.20
CA ALA A 128 -3.19 -4.00 7.18
C ALA A 128 -3.45 -5.16 6.19
N MET A 129 -4.72 -5.38 5.87
CA MET A 129 -5.13 -6.29 4.82
C MET A 129 -5.02 -5.57 3.48
N TRP A 130 -4.14 -6.06 2.60
CA TRP A 130 -3.89 -5.46 1.29
C TRP A 130 -4.68 -6.15 0.19
N THR A 131 -5.27 -5.37 -0.71
CA THR A 131 -5.79 -5.90 -1.98
C THR A 131 -4.64 -6.34 -2.89
N ALA A 132 -4.96 -7.15 -3.90
CA ALA A 132 -4.02 -7.39 -4.99
C ALA A 132 -3.68 -6.07 -5.72
N SER A 133 -2.44 -5.97 -6.19
CA SER A 133 -2.00 -4.84 -7.01
C SER A 133 -2.70 -4.85 -8.38
N HIS A 134 -3.08 -3.67 -8.86
CA HIS A 134 -3.77 -3.49 -10.15
C HIS A 134 -3.44 -2.14 -10.78
N SER A 135 -3.73 -1.95 -12.07
CA SER A 135 -3.36 -0.73 -12.81
C SER A 135 -4.37 0.42 -12.69
N SER A 136 -5.57 0.17 -12.19
CA SER A 136 -6.58 1.21 -11.93
C SER A 136 -6.18 2.04 -10.71
N SER A 137 -6.25 3.36 -10.83
CA SER A 137 -6.02 4.29 -9.72
C SER A 137 -7.25 4.46 -8.82
N SER A 138 -8.31 3.67 -9.05
CA SER A 138 -9.53 3.64 -8.25
C SER A 138 -9.87 2.21 -7.83
N SER A 139 -10.23 2.04 -6.56
CA SER A 139 -10.65 0.77 -5.96
C SER A 139 -11.85 0.98 -5.05
N SER A 140 -12.84 0.08 -5.10
CA SER A 140 -14.01 0.11 -4.21
C SER A 140 -13.96 -1.01 -3.18
N LEU A 141 -14.31 -0.68 -1.94
CA LEU A 141 -14.31 -1.59 -0.79
C LEU A 141 -15.71 -1.66 -0.18
N TYR A 142 -16.10 -2.86 0.26
CA TYR A 142 -17.28 -3.06 1.10
C TYR A 142 -16.82 -3.52 2.48
N LEU A 143 -17.13 -2.72 3.49
CA LEU A 143 -16.63 -2.93 4.83
C LEU A 143 -17.71 -3.53 5.73
N GLN A 144 -17.26 -4.33 6.70
CA GLN A 144 -18.10 -4.75 7.83
C GLN A 144 -18.35 -3.56 8.75
N PRO A 145 -19.29 -3.66 9.71
CA PRO A 145 -19.48 -2.60 10.69
C PRO A 145 -18.20 -2.32 11.50
N GLY A 146 -17.95 -1.05 11.81
CA GLY A 146 -16.80 -0.61 12.61
C GLY A 146 -16.05 0.59 12.05
N GLY A 147 -14.97 0.95 12.73
CA GLY A 147 -14.02 1.99 12.31
C GLY A 147 -12.79 1.40 11.61
N PHE A 148 -12.42 1.97 10.47
CA PHE A 148 -11.30 1.50 9.66
C PHE A 148 -10.35 2.64 9.30
N SER A 149 -9.07 2.32 9.18
CA SER A 149 -8.06 3.18 8.59
C SER A 149 -7.64 2.59 7.24
N VAL A 150 -7.62 3.41 6.20
CA VAL A 150 -7.32 3.00 4.83
C VAL A 150 -6.18 3.84 4.27
N ALA A 151 -5.23 3.20 3.60
CA ALA A 151 -4.23 3.89 2.79
C ALA A 151 -3.95 3.09 1.51
N ALA A 152 -3.55 3.78 0.46
CA ALA A 152 -3.13 3.16 -0.79
C ALA A 152 -1.61 3.07 -0.85
N ARG A 153 -1.12 2.01 -1.48
CA ARG A 153 0.26 1.85 -1.90
C ARG A 153 0.33 2.01 -3.41
N VAL A 154 1.22 2.88 -3.86
CA VAL A 154 1.51 3.12 -5.27
C VAL A 154 2.88 2.57 -5.56
N THR A 155 2.98 1.60 -6.45
CA THR A 155 4.23 0.89 -6.78
C THR A 155 4.54 1.07 -8.26
N ASP A 156 5.78 1.44 -8.59
CA ASP A 156 6.25 1.52 -9.97
C ASP A 156 6.67 0.14 -10.53
N SER A 157 7.08 0.12 -11.81
CA SER A 157 7.56 -1.09 -12.48
C SER A 157 8.92 -1.59 -11.98
N ALA A 158 9.69 -0.75 -11.30
CA ALA A 158 10.93 -1.13 -10.62
C ALA A 158 10.68 -1.71 -9.20
N GLY A 159 9.44 -1.68 -8.73
CA GLY A 159 9.02 -2.18 -7.42
C GLY A 159 9.15 -1.17 -6.28
N LEU A 160 9.55 0.07 -6.56
CA LEU A 160 9.58 1.12 -5.54
C LEU A 160 8.17 1.57 -5.23
N SER A 161 7.90 1.75 -3.94
CA SER A 161 6.55 2.00 -3.45
C SER A 161 6.49 3.26 -2.62
N ALA A 162 5.39 4.00 -2.75
CA ALA A 162 5.01 5.09 -1.87
C ALA A 162 3.67 4.77 -1.20
N LEU A 163 3.50 5.29 0.01
CA LEU A 163 2.28 5.14 0.79
C LEU A 163 1.52 6.47 0.78
N SER A 164 0.22 6.42 0.53
CA SER A 164 -0.65 7.60 0.63
C SER A 164 -0.88 8.00 2.09
N ALA A 165 -1.48 9.18 2.28
CA ALA A 165 -2.07 9.54 3.56
C ALA A 165 -3.17 8.53 3.98
N VAL A 166 -3.38 8.42 5.28
CA VAL A 166 -4.40 7.55 5.88
C VAL A 166 -5.74 8.28 5.90
N THR A 167 -6.79 7.61 5.43
CA THR A 167 -8.19 8.06 5.57
C THR A 167 -8.91 7.19 6.58
N VAL A 168 -9.64 7.80 7.53
CA VAL A 168 -10.45 7.08 8.50
C VAL A 168 -11.89 6.96 8.00
N LEU A 169 -12.43 5.76 8.05
CA LEU A 169 -13.78 5.40 7.61
C LEU A 169 -14.61 4.90 8.79
N SER A 170 -15.90 5.25 8.81
CA SER A 170 -16.87 4.74 9.77
C SER A 170 -17.99 4.01 9.05
N CYS A 171 -18.18 2.74 9.39
CA CYS A 171 -19.18 1.89 8.78
C CYS A 171 -20.21 1.47 9.84
N ARG A 172 -21.46 1.87 9.65
CA ARG A 172 -22.57 1.59 10.57
C ARG A 172 -23.25 0.28 10.23
N GLU A 173 -23.80 -0.39 11.23
CA GLU A 173 -24.70 -1.51 10.98
C GLU A 173 -25.96 -1.04 10.24
N PHE A 174 -26.42 -1.85 9.30
CA PHE A 174 -27.75 -1.69 8.74
C PHE A 174 -28.73 -2.42 9.65
N GLY A 175 -29.40 -1.69 10.53
CA GLY A 175 -30.44 -2.21 11.40
C GLY A 175 -31.80 -2.12 10.71
N LEU A 176 -32.48 -3.26 10.54
CA LEU A 176 -33.93 -3.28 10.43
C LEU A 176 -34.46 -3.32 11.87
N ASP A 177 -35.10 -2.24 12.33
CA ASP A 177 -35.76 -2.24 13.64
C ASP A 177 -36.92 -3.25 13.61
N THR A 178 -36.70 -4.47 14.09
CA THR A 178 -37.73 -5.52 14.18
C THR A 178 -38.47 -5.51 15.53
N ASN A 179 -38.24 -4.51 16.38
CA ASN A 179 -38.76 -4.47 17.75
C ASN A 179 -39.68 -3.27 18.02
N ARG A 180 -40.85 -3.25 17.36
CA ARG A 180 -42.07 -2.64 17.91
C ARG A 180 -43.28 -3.10 17.09
N SER A 181 -44.28 -3.63 17.78
CA SER A 181 -45.64 -3.92 17.29
C SER A 181 -46.41 -2.65 16.91
N ASN A 182 -45.77 -1.72 16.20
CA ASN A 182 -46.35 -0.49 15.68
C ASN A 182 -45.51 -0.04 14.49
N TYR A 183 -45.97 -0.36 13.29
CA TYR A 183 -45.46 0.24 12.05
C TYR A 183 -45.84 1.73 12.04
N THR A 184 -45.06 2.57 12.71
CA THR A 184 -45.06 4.01 12.45
C THR A 184 -43.81 4.33 11.66
N TYR A 185 -43.98 4.41 10.35
CA TYR A 185 -43.03 4.94 9.38
C TYR A 185 -42.75 6.39 9.77
N SER A 186 -41.59 6.68 10.38
CA SER A 186 -41.12 8.07 10.46
C SER A 186 -40.55 8.42 9.09
N VAL A 187 -41.46 8.87 8.23
CA VAL A 187 -41.20 9.27 6.83
C VAL A 187 -40.35 10.54 6.84
N GLY A 188 -39.05 10.40 6.60
CA GLY A 188 -38.15 11.50 6.30
C GLY A 188 -37.37 11.16 5.03
N GLU A 189 -37.66 11.89 3.95
CA GLU A 189 -36.98 12.11 2.63
C GLU A 189 -35.97 11.09 2.02
N GLU A 190 -35.70 9.91 2.60
CA GLU A 190 -34.82 8.85 2.08
C GLU A 190 -35.60 7.65 1.49
N GLU A 191 -36.83 7.88 1.03
CA GLU A 191 -37.81 6.83 0.71
C GLU A 191 -37.46 5.97 -0.52
N GLY A 192 -36.55 6.39 -1.39
CA GLY A 192 -36.11 5.58 -2.54
C GLY A 192 -34.93 4.65 -2.26
N ARG A 193 -34.12 4.95 -1.25
CA ARG A 193 -32.85 4.23 -1.02
C ARG A 193 -33.05 3.01 -0.12
N GLY A 194 -33.86 3.11 0.94
CA GLY A 194 -34.03 2.02 1.89
C GLY A 194 -34.48 0.70 1.26
N LEU A 195 -35.50 0.74 0.41
CA LEU A 195 -36.04 -0.46 -0.27
C LEU A 195 -35.04 -1.06 -1.28
N ALA A 196 -34.41 -0.19 -2.08
CA ALA A 196 -33.41 -0.60 -3.07
C ALA A 196 -32.16 -1.19 -2.41
N LEU A 197 -31.74 -0.66 -1.25
CA LEU A 197 -30.59 -1.18 -0.50
C LEU A 197 -30.92 -2.51 0.18
N ALA A 198 -32.14 -2.69 0.70
CA ALA A 198 -32.61 -3.97 1.23
C ALA A 198 -32.65 -5.05 0.13
N GLU A 199 -33.17 -4.72 -1.06
CA GLU A 199 -33.21 -5.64 -2.20
C GLU A 199 -31.81 -5.99 -2.72
N ALA A 200 -30.90 -5.01 -2.84
CA ALA A 200 -29.51 -5.23 -3.24
C ALA A 200 -28.73 -6.08 -2.23
N ALA A 201 -28.96 -5.89 -0.93
CA ALA A 201 -28.38 -6.72 0.12
C ALA A 201 -28.88 -8.17 0.02
N LEU A 202 -30.19 -8.35 -0.22
CA LEU A 202 -30.82 -9.67 -0.36
C LEU A 202 -30.26 -10.45 -1.57
N GLN A 203 -30.19 -9.81 -2.74
CA GLN A 203 -29.68 -10.42 -3.96
C GLN A 203 -28.22 -10.85 -3.81
N ARG A 204 -27.39 -10.09 -3.07
CA ARG A 204 -25.99 -10.45 -2.80
C ARG A 204 -25.83 -11.56 -1.76
N GLN A 205 -26.67 -11.62 -0.73
CA GLN A 205 -26.65 -12.74 0.21
C GLN A 205 -27.10 -14.06 -0.43
N ALA A 206 -28.04 -13.99 -1.36
CA ALA A 206 -28.43 -15.13 -2.19
C ALA A 206 -27.25 -15.61 -3.07
N ALA A 207 -26.49 -14.69 -3.68
CA ALA A 207 -25.30 -15.02 -4.47
C ALA A 207 -24.16 -15.66 -3.65
N LEU A 208 -24.10 -15.38 -2.34
CA LEU A 208 -23.13 -15.95 -1.41
C LEU A 208 -23.59 -17.27 -0.77
N GLY A 209 -24.71 -17.86 -1.22
CA GLY A 209 -25.19 -19.17 -0.77
C GLY A 209 -25.71 -19.20 0.67
N ARG A 210 -25.98 -18.05 1.30
CA ARG A 210 -26.50 -17.97 2.67
C ARG A 210 -28.03 -18.01 2.70
N ALA A 211 -28.59 -19.18 2.35
CA ALA A 211 -30.04 -19.39 2.23
C ALA A 211 -30.84 -19.11 3.51
N SER A 212 -30.23 -19.20 4.69
CA SER A 212 -30.93 -18.98 5.98
C SER A 212 -31.32 -17.53 6.25
N ALA A 213 -30.64 -16.55 5.65
CA ALA A 213 -30.97 -15.12 5.81
C ALA A 213 -32.05 -14.68 4.81
N VAL A 214 -32.14 -15.36 3.66
CA VAL A 214 -33.12 -15.07 2.59
C VAL A 214 -34.54 -15.45 3.02
N ALA A 215 -34.71 -16.54 3.76
CA ALA A 215 -36.03 -16.98 4.24
C ALA A 215 -36.64 -16.01 5.27
N GLN A 216 -35.83 -15.44 6.16
CA GLN A 216 -36.33 -14.52 7.21
C GLN A 216 -36.77 -13.17 6.66
N VAL A 217 -36.18 -12.70 5.56
CA VAL A 217 -36.56 -11.44 4.92
C VAL A 217 -37.75 -11.62 3.97
N ALA A 218 -37.86 -12.77 3.29
CA ALA A 218 -39.00 -13.07 2.42
C ALA A 218 -40.32 -13.18 3.20
N ASP A 219 -40.32 -13.81 4.39
CA ASP A 219 -41.51 -13.88 5.24
C ASP A 219 -41.94 -12.50 5.77
N ALA A 220 -40.98 -11.65 6.17
CA ALA A 220 -41.27 -10.31 6.67
C ALA A 220 -41.84 -9.37 5.60
N VAL A 221 -41.50 -9.56 4.32
CA VAL A 221 -42.02 -8.76 3.20
C VAL A 221 -43.42 -9.23 2.77
N LEU A 222 -43.72 -10.53 2.86
CA LEU A 222 -45.03 -11.07 2.50
C LEU A 222 -46.10 -10.77 3.56
N GLU A 223 -45.77 -10.75 4.85
CA GLU A 223 -46.72 -10.40 5.92
C GLU A 223 -47.07 -8.90 5.99
N GLY A 224 -46.28 -8.02 5.34
CA GLY A 224 -46.55 -6.58 5.27
C GLY A 224 -47.44 -6.15 4.10
N LEU A 225 -47.81 -7.06 3.20
CA LEU A 225 -48.59 -6.78 1.99
C LEU A 225 -50.02 -7.34 2.02
N SER A 226 -50.47 -7.94 3.14
CA SER A 226 -51.87 -8.37 3.37
C SER A 226 -52.60 -7.45 4.33
#